data_AF-A0A842YHD8-F1
#
_entry.id   AF-A0A842YHD8-F1
#
_cell.length_a   1.000
_cell.length_b   1.000
_cell.length_c   1.000
_cell.angle_alpha   90.00
_cell.angle_beta   90.00
_cell.angle_gamma   90.00
#
_symmetry.space_group_name_H-M   'P 1'
#
loop_
_entity.id
_entity.type
_entity.pdbx_description
1 polymer ?
#
loop_
_entity_poly.entity_id
_entity_poly.type
_entity_poly.pdbx_seq_one_letter_code
_entity_poly.pdbx_strand_id
1 'polypeptide(L)'
;MDVLVINGSPRKERAHTGTIVSFFVEGMKEKGAHVDFIYPRDLKIGDCRGCFNCWGSTPGKCIQEDDMTDVLSKMAKADIVVLATPVYVDGMTG
;
A
#
# COMPACT_ATOMS: atom_id res chain seq x y z
N MET A 1 -12.55 11.10 5.74
CA MET A 1 -12.29 10.12 4.67
C MET A 1 -10.83 9.74 4.79
N ASP A 2 -10.59 8.47 5.04
CA ASP A 2 -9.25 7.92 5.27
C ASP A 2 -8.72 7.30 3.98
N VAL A 3 -7.57 7.80 3.52
CA VAL A 3 -6.92 7.38 2.28
C VAL A 3 -5.58 6.76 2.61
N LEU A 4 -5.35 5.55 2.10
CA LEU A 4 -4.07 4.88 2.20
C LEU A 4 -3.37 4.89 0.84
N VAL A 5 -2.20 5.51 0.78
CA VAL A 5 -1.34 5.47 -0.40
C VAL A 5 -0.25 4.41 -0.21
N ILE A 6 -0.18 3.45 -1.12
CA ILE A 6 0.91 2.48 -1.19
C ILE A 6 1.80 2.87 -2.36
N ASN A 7 2.97 3.42 -2.07
CA ASN A 7 3.92 3.89 -3.08
C ASN A 7 5.04 2.87 -3.30
N GLY A 8 4.95 2.14 -4.40
CA GLY A 8 5.93 1.11 -4.82
C GLY A 8 7.24 1.68 -5.38
N SER A 9 7.38 3.01 -5.49
CA SER A 9 8.61 3.60 -6.04
C SER A 9 9.80 3.38 -5.12
N PRO A 10 10.93 2.86 -5.64
CA PRO A 10 12.09 2.62 -4.79
C PRO A 10 12.74 3.92 -4.28
N ARG A 11 12.49 5.04 -4.96
CA ARG A 11 13.00 6.37 -4.56
C ARG A 11 11.97 7.21 -3.77
N LYS A 12 10.84 6.61 -3.37
CA LYS A 12 9.81 7.24 -2.55
C LYS A 12 9.33 8.58 -3.14
N GLU A 13 9.32 9.66 -2.36
CA GLU A 13 8.88 11.01 -2.76
C GLU A 13 9.76 11.62 -3.86
N ARG A 14 11.04 11.19 -3.94
CA ARG A 14 11.99 11.65 -4.97
C ARG A 14 11.80 10.97 -6.32
N ALA A 15 10.87 10.01 -6.44
CA ALA A 15 10.54 9.35 -7.70
C ALA A 15 9.47 10.11 -8.49
N HIS A 16 9.40 9.91 -9.81
CA HIS A 16 8.34 10.50 -10.64
C HIS A 16 6.94 10.12 -10.17
N THR A 17 6.68 8.83 -9.88
CA THR A 17 5.40 8.41 -9.32
C THR A 17 5.15 9.03 -7.95
N GLY A 18 6.19 9.21 -7.13
CA GLY A 18 6.12 9.92 -5.85
C GLY A 18 5.69 11.38 -6.00
N THR A 19 6.24 12.09 -6.99
CA THR A 19 5.85 13.46 -7.33
C THR A 19 4.44 13.54 -7.90
N ILE A 20 4.03 12.60 -8.75
CA ILE A 20 2.68 12.59 -9.31
C ILE A 20 1.64 12.36 -8.20
N VAL A 21 1.87 11.37 -7.34
CA VAL A 21 0.92 11.07 -6.25
C VAL A 21 0.88 12.19 -5.21
N SER A 22 1.95 12.98 -5.01
CA SER A 22 1.92 14.10 -4.07
C SER A 22 0.89 15.16 -4.46
N PHE A 23 0.78 15.51 -5.75
CA PHE A 23 -0.25 16.45 -6.22
C PHE A 23 -1.65 15.88 -6.10
N PHE A 24 -1.82 14.58 -6.37
CA PHE A 24 -3.11 13.90 -6.24
C PHE A 24 -3.61 13.93 -4.79
N VAL A 25 -2.74 13.62 -3.83
CA VAL A 25 -3.12 13.64 -2.40
C VAL A 25 -3.27 15.04 -1.86
N GLU A 26 -2.58 16.04 -2.41
CA GLU A 26 -2.72 17.44 -2.02
C GLU A 26 -4.16 17.90 -2.26
N GLY A 27 -4.71 17.64 -3.44
CA GLY A 27 -6.12 17.94 -3.73
C GLY A 27 -7.11 17.17 -2.82
N MET A 28 -6.77 15.94 -2.42
CA MET A 28 -7.60 15.20 -1.45
C MET A 28 -7.55 15.83 -0.05
N LYS A 29 -6.35 16.21 0.41
CA LYS A 29 -6.15 16.86 1.72
C LYS A 29 -6.86 18.22 1.77
N GLU A 30 -6.84 18.99 0.69
CA GLU A 30 -7.61 20.25 0.58
C GLU A 30 -9.12 20.07 0.75
N LYS A 31 -9.65 18.86 0.47
CA LYS A 31 -11.05 18.49 0.70
C LYS A 31 -11.29 17.81 2.06
N GLY A 32 -10.29 17.79 2.94
CA GLY A 32 -10.40 17.25 4.29
C GLY A 32 -10.14 15.75 4.40
N ALA A 33 -9.50 15.12 3.40
CA ALA A 33 -9.08 13.73 3.52
C ALA A 33 -7.87 13.58 4.46
N HIS A 34 -7.86 12.52 5.26
CA HIS A 34 -6.69 12.08 6.02
C HIS A 34 -5.93 11.08 5.16
N VAL A 35 -4.66 11.36 4.89
CA VAL A 35 -3.87 10.57 3.94
C VAL A 35 -2.62 10.01 4.62
N ASP A 36 -2.54 8.70 4.67
CA ASP A 36 -1.37 7.95 5.14
C ASP A 36 -0.59 7.37 3.97
N PHE A 37 0.74 7.32 4.11
CA PHE A 37 1.64 6.72 3.13
C PHE A 37 2.30 5.45 3.68
N ILE A 38 2.40 4.44 2.82
CA ILE A 38 3.21 3.25 3.01
C ILE A 38 4.19 3.15 1.85
N TYR A 39 5.46 2.90 2.19
CA TYR A 39 6.50 2.58 1.22
C TYR A 39 6.91 1.11 1.44
N PRO A 40 6.42 0.17 0.60
CA PRO A 40 6.73 -1.26 0.77
C PRO A 40 8.23 -1.56 0.83
N ARG A 41 9.06 -0.72 0.19
CA ARG A 41 10.53 -0.81 0.23
C ARG A 41 11.13 -0.75 1.65
N ASP A 42 10.45 -0.13 2.60
CA ASP A 42 10.91 -0.02 3.99
C ASP A 42 10.40 -1.16 4.87
N LEU A 43 9.53 -2.02 4.35
CA LEU A 43 8.88 -3.09 5.08
C LEU A 43 9.58 -4.43 4.83
N LYS A 44 9.51 -5.31 5.83
CA LYS A 44 9.88 -6.72 5.72
C LYS A 44 8.61 -7.52 5.52
N ILE A 45 8.33 -7.81 4.26
CA ILE A 45 7.16 -8.61 3.84
C ILE A 45 7.67 -9.81 3.08
N GLY A 46 7.22 -11.00 3.48
CA GLY A 46 7.46 -12.23 2.73
C GLY A 46 6.40 -12.44 1.65
N ASP A 47 6.77 -13.19 0.60
CA ASP A 47 5.84 -13.53 -0.47
C ASP A 47 4.65 -14.35 0.05
N CYS A 48 3.50 -14.20 -0.62
CA CYS A 48 2.36 -15.06 -0.35
C CYS A 48 2.70 -16.51 -0.69
N ARG A 49 2.59 -17.42 0.29
CA ARG A 49 2.90 -18.85 0.12
C ARG A 49 1.76 -19.67 -0.51
N GLY A 50 0.64 -19.06 -0.86
CA GLY A 50 -0.53 -19.77 -1.42
C GLY A 50 -1.10 -20.86 -0.50
N CYS A 51 -0.97 -20.72 0.83
CA CYS A 51 -1.41 -21.74 1.78
C CYS A 51 -2.92 -21.70 2.10
N PHE A 52 -3.63 -20.65 1.68
CA PHE A 52 -5.07 -20.44 1.89
C PHE A 52 -5.56 -20.43 3.36
N ASN A 53 -4.68 -20.39 4.36
CA ASN A 53 -5.09 -20.28 5.76
C ASN A 53 -5.91 -19.01 6.05
N CYS A 54 -5.60 -17.89 5.39
CA CYS A 54 -6.37 -16.65 5.51
C CYS A 54 -7.81 -16.74 4.97
N TRP A 55 -8.16 -17.83 4.27
CA TRP A 55 -9.52 -18.10 3.81
C TRP A 55 -10.25 -19.09 4.71
N GLY A 56 -9.54 -20.11 5.21
CA GLY A 56 -10.12 -21.18 6.04
C GLY A 56 -9.87 -20.99 7.53
N SER A 57 -8.62 -21.23 7.95
CA SER A 57 -8.23 -21.34 9.37
C SER A 57 -8.22 -20.00 10.12
N THR A 58 -7.83 -18.91 9.45
CA THR A 58 -7.71 -17.57 10.01
C THR A 58 -8.35 -16.54 9.07
N PRO A 59 -9.69 -16.54 8.89
CA PRO A 59 -10.37 -15.69 7.91
C PRO A 59 -9.94 -14.22 7.98
N GLY A 60 -9.40 -13.68 6.88
CA GLY A 60 -8.93 -12.30 6.77
C GLY A 60 -7.58 -12.00 7.42
N LYS A 61 -6.94 -12.97 8.08
CA LYS A 61 -5.62 -12.81 8.72
C LYS A 61 -4.60 -13.79 8.13
N CYS A 62 -3.47 -13.28 7.65
CA CYS A 62 -2.36 -14.11 7.22
C CYS A 62 -1.71 -14.81 8.42
N ILE A 63 -1.22 -16.04 8.22
CA ILE A 63 -0.40 -16.75 9.21
C ILE A 63 1.07 -16.31 9.19
N GLN A 64 1.48 -15.55 8.17
CA GLN A 64 2.78 -14.91 8.13
C GLN A 64 2.70 -13.67 9.03
N GLU A 65 3.41 -13.68 10.14
CA GLU A 65 3.48 -12.57 11.08
C GLU A 65 4.63 -11.63 10.67
N ASP A 66 4.40 -10.89 9.59
CA ASP A 66 5.32 -9.87 9.08
C ASP A 66 4.61 -8.51 8.95
N ASP A 67 5.30 -7.53 8.37
CA ASP A 67 4.80 -6.15 8.25
C ASP A 67 3.52 -6.06 7.40
N MET A 68 3.15 -7.09 6.63
CA MET A 68 1.89 -7.14 5.89
C MET A 68 0.68 -7.13 6.81
N THR A 69 0.82 -7.59 8.07
CA THR A 69 -0.25 -7.55 9.08
C THR A 69 -0.76 -6.12 9.27
N ASP A 70 0.15 -5.16 9.40
CA ASP A 70 -0.18 -3.75 9.59
C ASP A 70 -0.68 -3.11 8.29
N VAL A 71 -0.11 -3.49 7.14
CA VAL A 71 -0.59 -3.04 5.82
C VAL A 71 -2.04 -3.45 5.61
N LEU A 72 -2.39 -4.73 5.85
CA LEU A 72 -3.75 -5.25 5.72
C LEU A 72 -4.72 -4.54 6.67
N SER A 73 -4.30 -4.29 7.92
CA SER A 73 -5.10 -3.54 8.90
C SER A 73 -5.39 -2.11 8.44
N LYS A 74 -4.40 -1.42 7.87
CA LYS A 74 -4.58 -0.08 7.29
C LYS A 74 -5.45 -0.11 6.04
N MET A 75 -5.26 -1.08 5.15
CA MET A 75 -6.09 -1.25 3.96
C MET A 75 -7.55 -1.49 4.30
N ALA A 76 -7.84 -2.30 5.33
CA ALA A 76 -9.20 -2.61 5.76
C ALA A 76 -9.92 -1.41 6.41
N LYS A 77 -9.18 -0.44 6.96
CA LYS A 77 -9.72 0.78 7.59
C LYS A 77 -9.87 1.94 6.61
N ALA A 78 -9.15 1.92 5.50
CA ALA A 78 -9.17 3.02 4.53
C ALA A 78 -10.47 3.01 3.71
N ASP A 79 -11.04 4.19 3.48
CA ASP A 79 -12.14 4.39 2.52
C ASP A 79 -11.63 4.26 1.08
N ILE A 80 -10.38 4.68 0.84
CA ILE A 80 -9.73 4.67 -0.48
C ILE A 80 -8.30 4.12 -0.34
N VAL A 81 -7.94 3.18 -1.20
CA VAL A 81 -6.55 2.73 -1.37
C VAL A 81 -6.03 3.23 -2.72
N VAL A 82 -4.91 3.96 -2.70
CA VAL A 82 -4.22 4.47 -3.88
C VAL A 82 -2.95 3.66 -4.10
N LEU A 83 -2.90 2.89 -5.18
CA LEU A 83 -1.71 2.16 -5.60
C LEU A 83 -0.85 3.04 -6.51
N ALA A 84 0.19 3.64 -5.94
CA ALA A 84 1.14 4.48 -6.65
C ALA A 84 2.37 3.67 -7.07
N THR A 85 2.33 3.08 -8.26
CA THR A 85 3.40 2.24 -8.80
C THR A 85 4.01 2.86 -10.06
N PRO A 86 5.35 2.91 -10.20
CA PRO A 86 5.94 3.06 -11.53
C PRO A 86 5.63 1.82 -12.36
N VAL A 87 5.64 1.99 -13.69
CA VAL A 87 5.50 0.87 -14.64
C VAL A 87 6.89 0.31 -14.89
N TYR A 88 7.11 -0.94 -14.51
CA TYR A 88 8.33 -1.69 -14.81
C TYR A 88 7.98 -2.82 -15.79
N VAL A 89 8.59 -2.76 -16.98
CA VAL A 89 8.16 -3.56 -18.15
C VAL A 89 6.69 -3.25 -18.43
N ASP A 90 5.80 -4.24 -18.32
CA ASP A 90 4.35 -4.10 -18.57
C ASP A 90 3.53 -4.30 -17.28
N GLY A 91 4.16 -4.14 -16.11
CA GLY A 91 3.56 -4.45 -14.82
C GLY A 91 3.82 -3.43 -13.72
N MET A 92 3.30 -3.75 -12.54
CA MET A 92 3.59 -3.03 -11.30
C MET A 92 5.05 -3.28 -10.86
N THR A 93 5.54 -2.46 -9.94
CA THR A 93 6.78 -2.78 -9.22
C THR A 93 6.61 -4.06 -8.40
N GLY A 94 7.61 -4.94 -8.50
CA GLY A 94 7.80 -6.08 -7.59
C GLY A 94 8.57 -5.71 -6.34
#